data_AF-A0A967SR93-F1
#
_entry.id   AF-A0A967SR93-F1
#
_cell.length_a   1.000
_cell.length_b   1.000
_cell.length_c   1.000
_cell.angle_alpha   90.00
_cell.angle_beta   90.00
_cell.angle_gamma   90.00
#
_symmetry.space_group_name_H-M   'P 1'
#
loop_
_entity.id
_entity.type
_entity.pdbx_description
1 polymer ?
#
loop_
_entity_poly.entity_id
_entity_poly.type
_entity_poly.pdbx_seq_one_letter_code
_entity_poly.pdbx_strand_id
1 'polypeptide(L)'
;MPIASLATEISSKTITLIAPSKTFNIAGLKASVAIITDSEIRKSFQQAMSGLVGWVNIFGIAAMKAAYTKCDAWLNELLIALDENRNYLYDRIETIPGLSMNKPQGTYLAWIKSSLDLGDQKPSDF
;
A
#
# COMPACT_ATOMS: atom_id res chain seq x y z
N MET A 1 -7.30 -10.31 -6.19
CA MET A 1 -6.60 -11.01 -7.29
C MET A 1 -5.72 -10.00 -8.05
N PRO A 2 -4.42 -10.26 -8.26
CA PRO A 2 -3.56 -9.38 -9.06
C PRO A 2 -4.01 -9.31 -10.52
N ILE A 3 -3.92 -8.13 -11.15
CA ILE A 3 -4.35 -7.92 -12.55
C ILE A 3 -3.61 -8.86 -13.52
N ALA A 4 -2.30 -9.06 -13.31
CA ALA A 4 -1.48 -9.93 -14.14
C ALA A 4 -1.93 -11.42 -14.11
N SER A 5 -2.73 -11.83 -13.13
CA SER A 5 -3.22 -13.22 -13.04
C SER A 5 -4.46 -13.50 -13.90
N LEU A 6 -5.06 -12.48 -14.52
CA LEU A 6 -6.34 -12.61 -15.24
C LEU A 6 -6.22 -13.32 -16.59
N ALA A 7 -5.12 -13.10 -17.33
CA ALA A 7 -4.82 -13.78 -18.59
C ALA A 7 -3.36 -13.56 -18.99
N THR A 8 -2.78 -14.45 -19.79
CA THR A 8 -1.40 -14.32 -20.29
C THR A 8 -1.17 -13.02 -21.07
N GLU A 9 -2.13 -12.61 -21.90
CA GLU A 9 -2.05 -11.36 -22.66
C GLU A 9 -2.07 -10.12 -21.76
N ILE A 10 -2.78 -10.18 -20.62
CA ILE A 10 -2.80 -9.10 -19.64
C ILE A 10 -1.47 -9.09 -18.88
N SER A 11 -0.96 -10.26 -18.49
CA SER A 11 0.32 -10.40 -17.80
C SER A 11 1.47 -9.82 -18.63
N SER A 12 1.51 -10.08 -19.94
CA SER A 12 2.58 -9.58 -20.82
C SER A 12 2.59 -8.06 -20.97
N LYS A 13 1.50 -7.38 -20.60
CA LYS A 13 1.37 -5.91 -20.65
C LYS A 13 1.34 -5.25 -19.25
N THR A 14 1.57 -6.02 -18.19
CA THR A 14 1.44 -5.55 -16.80
C THR A 14 2.78 -5.60 -16.05
N ILE A 15 3.14 -4.48 -15.42
CA ILE A 15 4.20 -4.43 -14.40
C ILE A 15 3.51 -4.41 -13.02
N THR A 16 3.72 -5.44 -12.20
CA THR A 16 3.17 -5.48 -10.84
C THR A 16 4.23 -5.04 -9.84
N LEU A 17 3.96 -3.97 -9.08
CA LEU A 17 4.86 -3.45 -8.06
C LEU A 17 4.35 -3.83 -6.67
N ILE A 18 5.20 -4.48 -5.86
CA ILE A 18 4.87 -4.86 -4.48
C ILE A 18 6.01 -4.51 -3.53
N ALA A 19 5.66 -4.29 -2.27
CA ALA A 19 6.64 -4.08 -1.20
C ALA A 19 6.04 -4.48 0.16
N PRO A 20 6.83 -5.02 1.09
CA PRO A 20 6.39 -5.27 2.45
C PRO A 20 6.23 -3.97 3.27
N SER A 21 6.66 -2.83 2.73
CA SER A 21 6.79 -1.54 3.41
C SER A 21 5.55 -1.09 4.19
N LYS A 22 4.35 -1.22 3.62
CA LYS A 22 3.10 -0.79 4.27
C LYS A 22 2.55 -1.88 5.17
N THR A 23 2.47 -3.09 4.66
CA THR A 23 1.92 -4.27 5.36
C THR A 23 2.66 -4.54 6.68
N PHE A 24 3.99 -4.40 6.68
CA PHE A 24 4.83 -4.68 7.84
C PHE A 24 5.49 -3.43 8.45
N ASN A 25 5.06 -2.23 8.04
CA ASN A 25 5.55 -0.94 8.54
C ASN A 25 7.09 -0.76 8.49
N ILE A 26 7.72 -1.19 7.39
CA ILE A 26 9.18 -1.12 7.18
C ILE A 26 9.58 -0.24 6.00
N ALA A 27 8.81 0.81 5.71
CA ALA A 27 9.04 1.71 4.57
C ALA A 27 10.44 2.36 4.57
N GLY A 28 11.01 2.62 5.76
CA GLY A 28 12.36 3.17 5.90
C GLY A 28 13.48 2.28 5.35
N LEU A 29 13.24 0.98 5.19
CA LEU A 29 14.24 0.01 4.71
C LEU A 29 14.35 -0.05 3.17
N LYS A 30 13.49 0.66 2.43
CA LYS A 30 13.57 0.84 0.97
C LYS A 30 13.76 -0.47 0.18
N ALA A 31 12.89 -1.45 0.43
CA ALA A 31 12.89 -2.73 -0.29
C ALA A 31 11.55 -2.96 -1.00
N SER A 32 11.60 -3.14 -2.32
CA SER A 32 10.43 -3.37 -3.19
C SER A 32 10.78 -4.29 -4.35
N VAL A 33 9.76 -4.85 -5.01
CA VAL A 33 9.89 -5.80 -6.11
C VAL A 33 9.00 -5.37 -7.26
N ALA A 34 9.53 -5.46 -8.49
CA ALA A 34 8.77 -5.39 -9.72
C ALA A 34 8.67 -6.80 -10.33
N ILE A 35 7.45 -7.28 -10.54
CA ILE A 35 7.16 -8.56 -11.21
C ILE A 35 6.77 -8.23 -12.65
N ILE A 36 7.60 -8.65 -13.61
CA ILE A 36 7.46 -8.37 -15.04
C ILE A 36 7.67 -9.67 -15.82
N THR A 37 6.60 -10.23 -16.37
CA THR A 37 6.66 -11.52 -17.07
C THR A 37 7.28 -11.38 -18.46
N ASP A 38 6.94 -10.32 -19.20
CA ASP A 38 7.48 -10.05 -20.53
C ASP A 38 8.97 -9.65 -20.46
N SER A 39 9.81 -10.30 -21.25
CA SER A 39 11.27 -10.10 -21.22
C SER A 39 11.71 -8.76 -21.81
N GLU A 40 11.03 -8.28 -22.86
CA GLU A 40 11.39 -7.03 -23.52
C GLU A 40 11.01 -5.83 -22.65
N ILE A 41 9.81 -5.86 -22.05
CA ILE A 41 9.39 -4.84 -21.07
C ILE A 41 10.33 -4.85 -19.87
N ARG A 42 10.71 -6.04 -19.36
CA ARG A 42 11.64 -6.15 -18.22
C ARG A 42 12.99 -5.54 -18.53
N LYS A 43 13.53 -5.80 -19.73
CA LYS A 43 14.80 -5.24 -20.19
C LYS A 43 14.72 -3.71 -20.32
N SER A 44 13.65 -3.20 -20.93
CA SER A 44 13.42 -1.74 -21.04
C SER A 44 13.31 -1.08 -19.67
N PHE A 45 12.58 -1.69 -18.73
CA PHE A 45 12.45 -1.22 -17.35
C PHE A 45 13.81 -1.18 -16.62
N GLN A 46 14.62 -2.23 -16.75
CA GLN A 46 15.96 -2.26 -16.17
C GLN A 46 16.90 -1.20 -16.77
N GLN A 47 16.82 -0.97 -18.07
CA GLN A 47 17.58 0.10 -18.74
C GLN A 47 17.18 1.48 -18.23
N ALA A 48 15.88 1.75 -18.09
CA ALA A 48 15.38 3.02 -17.55
C ALA A 48 15.81 3.27 -16.10
N MET A 49 16.00 2.21 -15.30
CA MET A 49 16.50 2.32 -13.93
C MET A 49 18.02 2.48 -13.83
N SER A 50 18.75 2.03 -14.84
CA SER A 50 20.22 1.92 -14.80
C SER A 50 20.87 3.27 -14.54
N GLY A 51 21.70 3.34 -13.50
CA GLY A 51 22.42 4.56 -13.10
C GLY A 51 21.58 5.60 -12.32
N LEU A 52 20.26 5.40 -12.23
CA LEU A 52 19.34 6.30 -11.51
C LEU A 52 18.83 5.70 -10.19
N VAL A 53 18.56 4.40 -10.18
CA VAL A 53 18.00 3.71 -9.01
C VAL A 53 19.08 2.84 -8.36
N GLY A 54 19.32 3.10 -7.07
CA GLY A 54 20.26 2.31 -6.27
C GLY A 54 19.76 0.90 -5.96
N TRP A 55 20.69 0.03 -5.56
CA TRP A 55 20.37 -1.32 -5.12
C TRP A 55 19.65 -1.34 -3.77
N VAL A 56 18.85 -2.38 -3.54
CA VAL A 56 18.24 -2.62 -2.22
C VAL A 56 19.35 -2.92 -1.20
N ASN A 57 19.31 -2.26 -0.05
CA ASN A 57 20.29 -2.47 1.01
C ASN A 57 20.10 -3.83 1.71
N ILE A 58 21.15 -4.31 2.37
CA ILE A 58 21.16 -5.65 3.01
C ILE A 58 20.09 -5.82 4.10
N PHE A 59 19.80 -4.76 4.86
CA PHE A 59 18.75 -4.79 5.87
C PHE A 59 17.36 -4.89 5.23
N GLY A 60 17.15 -4.20 4.11
CA GLY A 60 15.92 -4.28 3.31
C GLY A 60 15.68 -5.69 2.77
N ILE A 61 16.71 -6.36 2.27
CA ILE A 61 16.62 -7.75 1.80
C ILE A 61 16.26 -8.70 2.95
N ALA A 62 16.96 -8.59 4.09
CA ALA A 62 16.72 -9.43 5.27
C ALA A 62 15.30 -9.24 5.82
N ALA A 63 14.85 -7.99 5.96
CA ALA A 63 13.53 -7.66 6.45
C ALA A 63 12.42 -8.11 5.49
N MET A 64 12.59 -7.90 4.18
CA MET A 64 11.62 -8.39 3.17
C MET A 64 11.47 -9.91 3.23
N LYS A 65 12.59 -10.64 3.34
CA LYS A 65 12.55 -12.10 3.48
C LYS A 65 11.80 -12.52 4.74
N ALA A 66 12.12 -11.94 5.89
CA ALA A 66 11.44 -12.26 7.14
C ALA A 66 9.94 -11.96 7.06
N ALA A 67 9.58 -10.76 6.57
CA ALA A 67 8.20 -10.32 6.40
C ALA A 67 7.35 -11.33 5.60
N TYR A 68 7.82 -11.76 4.43
CA TYR A 68 7.06 -12.67 3.56
C TYR A 68 7.15 -14.15 3.93
N THR A 69 8.00 -14.56 4.87
CA THR A 69 8.20 -16.00 5.17
C THR A 69 7.95 -16.37 6.63
N LYS A 70 7.80 -15.39 7.53
CA LYS A 70 7.75 -15.64 8.98
C LYS A 70 6.70 -14.82 9.74
N CYS A 71 6.07 -13.83 9.10
CA CYS A 71 5.24 -12.85 9.81
C CYS A 71 3.73 -13.00 9.55
N ASP A 72 3.28 -14.11 8.97
CA ASP A 72 1.86 -14.32 8.64
C ASP A 72 0.95 -14.29 9.88
N ALA A 73 1.39 -14.87 11.00
CA ALA A 73 0.63 -14.85 12.26
C ALA A 73 0.42 -13.41 12.77
N TRP A 74 1.49 -12.61 12.82
CA TRP A 74 1.42 -11.21 13.20
C TRP A 74 0.53 -10.39 12.24
N LEU A 75 0.62 -10.66 10.93
CA LEU A 75 -0.20 -9.97 9.94
C LEU A 75 -1.69 -10.28 10.14
N ASN A 76 -2.04 -11.55 10.41
CA ASN A 76 -3.42 -11.93 10.66
C ASN A 76 -4.00 -11.22 11.90
N GLU A 77 -3.23 -11.13 12.99
CA GLU A 77 -3.64 -10.38 14.18
C GLU A 77 -3.79 -8.88 13.88
N LEU A 78 -2.86 -8.28 13.13
CA LEU A 78 -2.95 -6.88 12.72
C LEU A 78 -4.21 -6.61 11.90
N LEU A 79 -4.56 -7.50 10.96
CA LEU A 79 -5.75 -7.33 10.11
C LEU A 79 -7.05 -7.32 10.92
N ILE A 80 -7.14 -8.12 12.00
CA ILE A 80 -8.28 -8.09 12.92
C ILE A 80 -8.38 -6.71 13.59
N ALA A 81 -7.29 -6.24 14.17
CA ALA A 81 -7.27 -4.93 14.84
C ALA A 81 -7.57 -3.77 13.87
N LEU A 82 -7.08 -3.83 12.63
CA LEU A 82 -7.38 -2.83 11.61
C LEU A 82 -8.85 -2.87 11.17
N ASP A 83 -9.46 -4.05 11.10
CA ASP A 83 -10.89 -4.18 10.78
C ASP A 83 -11.77 -3.60 11.90
N GLU A 84 -11.44 -3.91 13.16
CA GLU A 84 -12.09 -3.34 14.34
C GLU A 84 -11.97 -1.81 14.37
N ASN A 85 -10.77 -1.28 14.15
CA ASN A 85 -10.52 0.17 14.07
C ASN A 85 -11.29 0.83 12.92
N ARG A 86 -11.37 0.19 11.76
CA ARG A 86 -12.13 0.69 10.61
C ARG A 86 -13.62 0.75 10.94
N ASN A 87 -14.17 -0.30 11.54
CA ASN A 87 -15.59 -0.37 11.88
C ASN A 87 -15.92 0.68 12.96
N TYR A 88 -15.11 0.76 14.01
CA TYR A 88 -15.24 1.80 15.03
C TYR A 88 -15.22 3.20 14.41
N LEU A 89 -14.21 3.52 13.60
CA LEU A 89 -14.09 4.84 12.97
C LEU A 89 -15.30 5.17 12.10
N TYR A 90 -15.76 4.21 11.27
CA TYR A 90 -16.95 4.38 10.45
C TYR A 90 -18.18 4.71 11.31
N ASP A 91 -18.45 3.90 12.33
CA ASP A 91 -19.62 4.10 13.19
C ASP A 91 -19.55 5.45 13.92
N ARG A 92 -18.35 5.91 14.31
CA ARG A 92 -18.17 7.25 14.91
C ARG A 92 -18.41 8.37 13.90
N ILE A 93 -17.88 8.27 12.68
CA ILE A 93 -18.01 9.31 11.65
C ILE A 93 -19.47 9.52 11.26
N GLU A 94 -20.26 8.44 11.12
CA GLU A 94 -21.68 8.53 10.78
C GLU A 94 -22.51 9.24 11.86
N THR A 95 -22.00 9.37 13.09
CA THR A 95 -22.66 10.17 14.15
C THR A 95 -22.37 11.67 14.10
N ILE A 96 -21.42 12.12 13.27
CA ILE A 96 -20.99 13.52 13.20
C ILE A 96 -21.66 14.19 12.01
N PRO A 97 -22.60 15.15 12.21
CA PRO A 97 -23.24 15.86 11.11
C PRO A 97 -22.23 16.55 10.20
N GLY A 98 -22.42 16.41 8.89
CA GLY A 98 -21.53 17.00 7.88
C GLY A 98 -20.28 16.19 7.59
N LEU A 99 -20.05 15.07 8.28
CA LEU A 99 -19.01 14.10 7.92
C LEU A 99 -19.65 12.81 7.40
N SER A 100 -18.94 12.13 6.49
CA SER A 100 -19.31 10.79 6.00
C SER A 100 -18.06 10.05 5.55
N MET A 101 -18.10 8.73 5.55
CA MET A 101 -17.02 7.93 4.93
C MET A 101 -17.55 6.66 4.30
N ASN A 102 -16.84 6.14 3.30
CA ASN A 102 -17.07 4.77 2.82
C ASN A 102 -16.24 3.80 3.67
N LYS A 103 -16.71 2.57 3.89
CA LYS A 103 -15.89 1.51 4.52
C LYS A 103 -14.82 1.03 3.52
N PRO A 104 -13.52 1.31 3.75
CA PRO A 104 -12.48 0.84 2.83
C PRO A 104 -12.34 -0.70 2.91
N GLN A 105 -12.18 -1.32 1.74
CA GLN A 105 -11.93 -2.77 1.62
C GLN A 105 -10.44 -3.13 1.79
N GLY A 106 -9.56 -2.14 1.92
CA GLY A 106 -8.14 -2.35 2.13
C GLY A 106 -7.43 -1.10 2.61
N THR A 107 -6.15 -1.27 2.96
CA THR A 107 -5.31 -0.27 3.65
C THR A 107 -5.81 0.07 5.06
N TYR A 108 -5.02 0.86 5.79
CA TYR A 108 -5.35 1.38 7.12
C TYR A 108 -5.66 2.89 7.09
N LEU A 109 -5.97 3.45 5.91
CA LEU A 109 -6.31 4.87 5.75
C LEU A 109 -7.81 5.03 5.50
N ALA A 110 -8.44 5.96 6.21
CA ALA A 110 -9.83 6.34 5.99
C ALA A 110 -9.91 7.62 5.18
N TRP A 111 -10.80 7.66 4.19
CA TRP A 111 -11.11 8.85 3.43
C TRP A 111 -12.43 9.44 3.92
N ILE A 112 -12.35 10.51 4.70
CA ILE A 112 -13.50 11.16 5.30
C ILE A 112 -13.91 12.33 4.41
N LYS A 113 -15.15 12.28 3.93
CA LYS A 113 -15.77 13.39 3.22
C LYS A 113 -16.36 14.35 4.25
N SER A 114 -15.96 15.60 4.17
CA SER A 114 -16.51 16.69 4.96
C SER A 114 -17.32 17.63 4.07
N SER A 115 -18.50 18.04 4.53
CA SER A 115 -19.27 19.16 4.00
C SER A 115 -19.35 20.31 5.02
N LEU A 116 -18.52 20.28 6.06
CA LEU A 116 -18.42 21.35 7.03
C LEU A 116 -17.80 22.58 6.35
N ASP A 117 -18.39 23.74 6.61
CA ASP A 117 -17.77 25.01 6.26
C ASP A 117 -16.61 25.27 7.24
N LEU A 118 -15.39 25.16 6.73
CA LEU A 118 -14.17 25.41 7.51
C LEU A 118 -13.74 26.89 7.43
N GLY A 119 -14.50 27.74 6.73
CA GLY A 119 -14.10 29.10 6.40
C GLY A 119 -12.80 29.15 5.59
N ASP A 120 -12.16 30.32 5.55
CA ASP A 120 -10.86 30.52 4.90
C ASP A 120 -9.66 30.07 5.76
N GLN A 121 -9.90 29.33 6.84
CA GLN A 121 -8.83 28.87 7.73
C GLN A 121 -7.96 27.83 7.02
N LYS A 122 -6.68 28.14 6.91
CA LYS A 122 -5.70 27.23 6.33
C LYS A 122 -5.24 26.24 7.40
N PRO A 123 -4.85 25.02 7.02
CA PRO A 123 -4.23 24.09 7.96
C PRO A 123 -2.97 24.63 8.66
N SER A 124 -2.34 25.68 8.11
CA SER A 124 -1.21 26.39 8.72
C SER A 124 -1.58 27.29 9.91
N ASP A 125 -2.86 27.52 10.13
CA ASP A 125 -3.37 28.47 11.11
C ASP A 125 -3.61 27.81 12.50
N PHE A 126 -3.29 26.51 12.63
CA PHE A 126 -3.38 25.70 13.85
C PHE A 126 -2.00 25.22 14.33
#